data_AF-H8Z8X5-F1
#
_entry.id   AF-H8Z8X5-F1
#
_cell.length_a   1.000
_cell.length_b   1.000
_cell.length_c   1.000
_cell.angle_alpha   90.00
_cell.angle_beta   90.00
_cell.angle_gamma   90.00
#
_symmetry.space_group_name_H-M   'P 1'
#
loop_
_entity.id
_entity.type
_entity.pdbx_description
1 polymer ?
#
loop_
_entity_poly.entity_id
_entity_poly.type
_entity_poly.pdbx_seq_one_letter_code
_entity_poly.pdbx_strand_id
1 'polypeptide(L)'
;MNAVNERKQEDDTKKNQKQFRFPGVKKHFTTVKGYTTEINQLKDTIESTKKRLNSRIEEFRKQTGQKELYDSRDQIQEKIAELQKEKKRMFDEVNIARNELRELSQTVGEEKKMMNMQSTADLKNKLMSIDNRIIEKPLNVKEERDISNEKNQIRKMLSMQDIFKEKDEKIKEMEDQKKKKEAVLSVKKQELEIQNKLLLEVKEKIDAVKKTVYPEDIKKMQASVASINAEVAVLSKKRTDEFEIIKKKSEEFDLKAAEIEVAKSRKDALIEQEKLISDLQEDKEKMEMNLHGNPAEKLKCVKSSLSKYNIPAKSGKSQLITLPLHLVSQLVMFRIAIPKTVADVEKTLQKIDTVVKAEEESFLSKKEQLSIDIAAIAEKIQKEKETHKKMPRPVFPRLLE
;
A
#
# COMPACT_ATOMS: atom_id res chain seq x y z
N MET A 1 -25.75 -19.48 7.68
CA MET A 1 -24.39 -18.88 7.69
C MET A 1 -24.29 -17.70 6.70
N ASN A 2 -25.10 -16.65 6.85
CA ASN A 2 -25.08 -15.48 5.93
C ASN A 2 -24.75 -14.14 6.62
N ALA A 3 -24.54 -14.13 7.94
CA ALA A 3 -24.30 -12.90 8.70
C ALA A 3 -22.89 -12.29 8.52
N VAL A 4 -21.97 -12.98 7.82
CA VAL A 4 -20.57 -12.54 7.67
C VAL A 4 -20.39 -11.65 6.43
N ASN A 5 -21.24 -11.78 5.41
CA ASN A 5 -21.14 -10.96 4.18
C ASN A 5 -21.87 -9.62 4.28
N GLU A 6 -22.93 -9.50 5.09
CA GLU A 6 -23.62 -8.22 5.30
C GLU A 6 -22.84 -7.29 6.23
N ARG A 7 -22.12 -7.82 7.23
CA ARG A 7 -21.29 -7.01 8.14
C ARG A 7 -20.06 -6.39 7.46
N LYS A 8 -19.50 -7.02 6.42
CA LYS A 8 -18.36 -6.45 5.68
C LYS A 8 -18.75 -5.21 4.85
N GLN A 9 -19.97 -5.15 4.30
CA GLN A 9 -20.44 -3.96 3.56
C GLN A 9 -20.76 -2.78 4.48
N GLU A 10 -21.20 -3.03 5.73
CA GLU A 10 -21.47 -1.97 6.71
C GLU A 10 -20.19 -1.34 7.29
N ASP A 11 -19.12 -2.12 7.46
CA ASP A 11 -17.84 -1.61 7.96
C ASP A 11 -17.10 -0.75 6.91
N ASP A 12 -17.21 -1.09 5.62
CA ASP A 12 -16.68 -0.26 4.53
C ASP A 12 -17.45 1.06 4.37
N THR A 13 -18.77 1.05 4.59
CA THR A 13 -19.57 2.28 4.56
C THR A 13 -19.34 3.20 5.77
N LYS A 14 -19.00 2.66 6.95
CA LYS A 14 -18.62 3.47 8.12
C LYS A 14 -17.20 4.03 8.05
N LYS A 15 -16.24 3.32 7.43
CA LYS A 15 -14.90 3.89 7.14
C LYS A 15 -14.98 5.06 6.15
N ASN A 16 -15.86 4.94 5.15
CA ASN A 16 -16.07 5.97 4.13
C ASN A 16 -16.75 7.25 4.66
N GLN A 17 -17.53 7.20 5.75
CA GLN A 17 -18.18 8.40 6.29
C GLN A 17 -17.22 9.41 6.96
N LYS A 18 -16.01 8.99 7.37
CA LYS A 18 -14.98 9.91 7.89
C LYS A 18 -13.99 10.38 6.81
N GLN A 19 -13.98 9.75 5.63
CA GLN A 19 -12.95 9.99 4.60
C GLN A 19 -13.26 11.12 3.63
N PHE A 20 -14.53 11.54 3.49
CA PHE A 20 -14.90 12.53 2.48
C PHE A 20 -15.21 13.89 3.09
N ARG A 21 -14.15 14.60 3.50
CA ARG A 21 -14.22 16.00 3.94
C ARG A 21 -13.58 16.95 2.92
N PHE A 22 -14.06 16.91 1.68
CA PHE A 22 -13.70 17.92 0.69
C PHE A 22 -14.89 18.84 0.38
N PRO A 23 -14.65 20.08 -0.09
CA PRO A 23 -15.71 21.05 -0.36
C PRO A 23 -16.74 20.53 -1.37
N GLY A 24 -18.01 20.94 -1.23
CA GLY A 24 -19.04 20.70 -2.26
C GLY A 24 -19.72 19.32 -2.27
N VAL A 25 -19.41 18.38 -1.36
CA VAL A 25 -20.07 17.05 -1.29
C VAL A 25 -21.08 16.86 -0.17
N LYS A 26 -21.15 17.76 0.81
CA LYS A 26 -22.05 17.63 1.97
C LYS A 26 -23.52 17.43 1.57
N LYS A 27 -24.01 18.17 0.57
CA LYS A 27 -25.39 18.06 0.06
C LYS A 27 -25.66 16.66 -0.51
N HIS A 28 -24.76 16.14 -1.34
CA HIS A 28 -24.88 14.80 -1.94
C HIS A 28 -24.90 13.70 -0.87
N PHE A 29 -24.08 13.79 0.19
CA PHE A 29 -24.15 12.85 1.32
C PHE A 29 -25.48 12.90 2.05
N THR A 30 -26.03 14.10 2.28
CA THR A 30 -27.36 14.23 2.88
C THR A 30 -28.44 13.59 2.00
N THR A 31 -28.37 13.79 0.68
CA THR A 31 -29.28 13.18 -0.30
C THR A 31 -29.18 11.66 -0.29
N VAL A 32 -27.97 11.09 -0.35
CA VAL A 32 -27.73 9.63 -0.27
C VAL A 32 -28.30 9.04 1.01
N LYS A 33 -28.11 9.72 2.15
CA LYS A 33 -28.68 9.29 3.43
C LYS A 33 -30.21 9.30 3.37
N GLY A 34 -30.80 10.35 2.79
CA GLY A 34 -32.24 10.46 2.55
C GLY A 34 -32.78 9.27 1.75
N TYR A 35 -32.21 9.01 0.57
CA TYR A 35 -32.61 7.86 -0.25
C TYR A 35 -32.43 6.52 0.46
N THR A 36 -31.37 6.37 1.26
CA THR A 36 -31.14 5.12 2.01
C THR A 36 -32.22 4.90 3.06
N THR A 37 -32.61 5.95 3.80
CA THR A 37 -33.69 5.87 4.78
C THR A 37 -35.03 5.56 4.10
N GLU A 38 -35.33 6.22 2.99
CA GLU A 38 -36.58 6.01 2.23
C GLU A 38 -36.66 4.59 1.64
N ILE A 39 -35.57 4.09 1.04
CA ILE A 39 -35.49 2.70 0.54
C ILE A 39 -35.76 1.70 1.67
N ASN A 40 -35.20 1.93 2.86
CA ASN A 40 -35.41 1.03 4.00
C ASN A 40 -36.88 1.04 4.47
N GLN A 41 -37.51 2.22 4.56
CA GLN A 41 -38.94 2.34 4.88
C GLN A 41 -39.83 1.62 3.85
N LEU A 42 -39.52 1.74 2.56
CA LEU A 42 -40.25 1.03 1.50
C LEU A 42 -40.04 -0.48 1.58
N LYS A 43 -38.84 -0.96 1.95
CA LYS A 43 -38.57 -2.39 2.17
C LYS A 43 -39.38 -2.95 3.33
N ASP A 44 -39.46 -2.23 4.44
CA ASP A 44 -40.29 -2.62 5.59
C ASP A 44 -41.78 -2.67 5.20
N THR A 45 -42.21 -1.72 4.37
CA THR A 45 -43.57 -1.69 3.82
C THR A 45 -43.83 -2.88 2.86
N ILE A 46 -42.86 -3.25 2.03
CA ILE A 46 -42.93 -4.44 1.18
C ILE A 46 -43.05 -5.70 2.05
N GLU A 47 -42.23 -5.82 3.10
CA GLU A 47 -42.24 -7.01 3.95
C GLU A 47 -43.57 -7.16 4.69
N SER A 48 -44.08 -6.08 5.28
CA SER A 48 -45.39 -6.09 5.95
C SER A 48 -46.54 -6.38 4.98
N THR A 49 -46.50 -5.82 3.77
CA THR A 49 -47.51 -6.09 2.73
C THR A 49 -47.43 -7.54 2.24
N LYS A 50 -46.23 -8.09 2.05
CA LYS A 50 -46.03 -9.51 1.71
C LYS A 50 -46.53 -10.45 2.79
N LYS A 51 -46.29 -10.15 4.07
CA LYS A 51 -46.82 -10.93 5.19
C LYS A 51 -48.35 -10.97 5.16
N ARG A 52 -49.00 -9.79 5.02
CA ARG A 52 -50.46 -9.68 4.88
C ARG A 52 -50.99 -10.43 3.66
N LEU A 53 -50.34 -10.26 2.50
CA LEU A 53 -50.68 -10.95 1.26
C LEU A 53 -50.62 -12.47 1.43
N ASN A 54 -49.56 -12.99 2.05
CA ASN A 54 -49.40 -14.42 2.29
C ASN A 54 -50.48 -14.97 3.22
N SER A 55 -50.79 -14.28 4.32
CA SER A 55 -51.88 -14.66 5.22
C SER A 55 -53.22 -14.69 4.49
N ARG A 56 -53.48 -13.69 3.63
CA ARG A 56 -54.73 -13.61 2.87
C ARG A 56 -54.85 -14.71 1.81
N ILE A 57 -53.74 -15.03 1.13
CA ILE A 57 -53.65 -16.16 0.21
C ILE A 57 -53.88 -17.48 0.97
N GLU A 58 -53.33 -17.64 2.17
CA GLU A 58 -53.52 -18.85 2.98
C GLU A 58 -54.98 -19.01 3.44
N GLU A 59 -55.60 -17.93 3.91
CA GLU A 59 -57.04 -17.90 4.23
C GLU A 59 -57.90 -18.25 3.02
N PHE A 60 -57.61 -17.64 1.86
CA PHE A 60 -58.31 -17.94 0.61
C PHE A 60 -58.17 -19.42 0.25
N ARG A 61 -56.95 -19.97 0.30
CA ARG A 61 -56.69 -21.40 0.02
C ARG A 61 -57.39 -22.33 1.01
N LYS A 62 -57.51 -21.95 2.29
CA LYS A 62 -58.30 -22.68 3.30
C LYS A 62 -59.79 -22.69 2.94
N GLN A 63 -60.33 -21.52 2.59
CA GLN A 63 -61.74 -21.38 2.21
C GLN A 63 -62.10 -22.14 0.94
N THR A 64 -61.19 -22.20 -0.04
CA THR A 64 -61.41 -22.88 -1.32
C THR A 64 -61.01 -24.36 -1.30
N GLY A 65 -60.60 -24.92 -0.15
CA GLY A 65 -60.14 -26.31 -0.04
C GLY A 65 -58.84 -26.61 -0.80
N GLN A 66 -58.10 -25.58 -1.21
CA GLN A 66 -56.86 -25.71 -1.99
C GLN A 66 -55.61 -25.83 -1.12
N LYS A 67 -55.74 -25.62 0.19
CA LYS A 67 -54.62 -25.57 1.13
C LYS A 67 -53.74 -26.81 1.04
N GLU A 68 -54.33 -27.99 1.06
CA GLU A 68 -53.59 -29.27 1.03
C GLU A 68 -52.75 -29.45 -0.24
N LEU A 69 -53.24 -29.00 -1.39
CA LEU A 69 -52.49 -29.05 -2.65
C LEU A 69 -51.28 -28.11 -2.66
N TYR A 70 -51.43 -26.90 -2.12
CA TYR A 70 -50.33 -25.94 -2.02
C TYR A 70 -49.33 -26.32 -0.91
N ASP A 71 -49.78 -26.83 0.22
CA ASP A 71 -48.92 -27.33 1.30
C ASP A 71 -48.12 -28.54 0.80
N SER A 72 -48.74 -29.46 0.06
CA SER A 72 -48.06 -30.59 -0.58
C SER A 72 -47.00 -30.15 -1.60
N ARG A 73 -47.32 -29.14 -2.43
CA ARG A 73 -46.35 -28.54 -3.36
C ARG A 73 -45.13 -28.00 -2.62
N ASP A 74 -45.34 -27.27 -1.54
CA ASP A 74 -44.26 -26.60 -0.80
C ASP A 74 -43.36 -27.64 -0.10
N GLN A 75 -43.95 -28.68 0.49
CA GLN A 75 -43.20 -29.82 1.07
C GLN A 75 -42.37 -30.56 0.02
N ILE A 76 -42.93 -30.83 -1.17
CA ILE A 76 -42.18 -31.48 -2.27
C ILE A 76 -41.03 -30.59 -2.74
N GLN A 77 -41.25 -29.27 -2.85
CA GLN A 77 -40.20 -28.33 -3.23
C GLN A 77 -39.06 -28.25 -2.22
N GLU A 78 -39.37 -28.24 -0.93
CA GLU A 78 -38.37 -28.28 0.14
C GLU A 78 -37.54 -29.57 0.06
N LYS A 79 -38.21 -30.72 -0.11
CA LYS A 79 -37.56 -32.03 -0.25
C LYS A 79 -36.69 -32.12 -1.51
N ILE A 80 -37.11 -31.53 -2.63
CA ILE A 80 -36.28 -31.41 -3.84
C ILE A 80 -35.02 -30.59 -3.55
N ALA A 81 -35.15 -29.46 -2.85
CA ALA A 81 -34.01 -28.60 -2.54
C ALA A 81 -33.00 -29.30 -1.61
N GLU A 82 -33.48 -30.06 -0.62
CA GLU A 82 -32.66 -30.90 0.24
C GLU A 82 -31.94 -32.00 -0.56
N LEU A 83 -32.68 -32.78 -1.36
CA LEU A 83 -32.12 -33.83 -2.21
C LEU A 83 -31.10 -33.30 -3.22
N GLN A 84 -31.30 -32.09 -3.76
CA GLN A 84 -30.32 -31.45 -4.65
C GLN A 84 -29.02 -31.12 -3.91
N LYS A 85 -29.08 -30.62 -2.67
CA LYS A 85 -27.90 -30.37 -1.84
C LYS A 85 -27.18 -31.66 -1.50
N GLU A 86 -27.90 -32.69 -1.07
CA GLU A 86 -27.34 -34.01 -0.77
C GLU A 86 -26.70 -34.64 -2.00
N LYS A 87 -27.38 -34.64 -3.14
CA LYS A 87 -26.85 -35.13 -4.42
C LYS A 87 -25.56 -34.43 -4.80
N LYS A 88 -25.50 -33.10 -4.66
CA LYS A 88 -24.28 -32.34 -4.96
C LYS A 88 -23.14 -32.75 -4.05
N ARG A 89 -23.38 -32.81 -2.72
CA ARG A 89 -22.37 -33.25 -1.75
C ARG A 89 -21.85 -34.65 -2.07
N MET A 90 -22.74 -35.61 -2.33
CA MET A 90 -22.36 -36.99 -2.66
C MET A 90 -21.59 -37.07 -3.99
N PHE A 91 -21.96 -36.26 -4.98
CA PHE A 91 -21.23 -36.16 -6.24
C PHE A 91 -19.81 -35.63 -6.02
N ASP A 92 -19.66 -34.59 -5.19
CA ASP A 92 -18.35 -34.04 -4.83
C ASP A 92 -17.50 -35.09 -4.10
N GLU A 93 -18.07 -35.82 -3.13
CA GLU A 93 -17.40 -36.90 -2.39
C GLU A 93 -16.96 -38.07 -3.30
N VAL A 94 -17.76 -38.43 -4.32
CA VAL A 94 -17.39 -39.44 -5.33
C VAL A 94 -16.24 -38.95 -6.21
N ASN A 95 -16.24 -37.68 -6.60
CA ASN A 95 -15.15 -37.11 -7.41
C ASN A 95 -13.83 -37.04 -6.64
N ILE A 96 -13.87 -36.67 -5.36
CA ILE A 96 -12.70 -36.68 -4.48
C ILE A 96 -12.13 -38.09 -4.40
N ALA A 97 -12.96 -39.08 -4.04
CA ALA A 97 -12.53 -40.48 -3.94
C ALA A 97 -11.99 -41.01 -5.29
N ARG A 98 -12.58 -40.59 -6.42
CA ARG A 98 -12.09 -40.96 -7.76
C ARG A 98 -10.71 -40.38 -8.05
N ASN A 99 -10.46 -39.13 -7.66
CA ASN A 99 -9.17 -38.47 -7.87
C ASN A 99 -8.10 -39.07 -6.96
N GLU A 100 -8.39 -39.23 -5.67
CA GLU A 100 -7.47 -39.85 -4.70
C GLU A 100 -7.08 -41.28 -5.13
N LEU A 101 -8.04 -42.07 -5.59
CA LEU A 101 -7.80 -43.40 -6.13
C LEU A 101 -6.91 -43.35 -7.38
N ARG A 102 -7.21 -42.45 -8.32
CA ARG A 102 -6.41 -42.28 -9.54
C ARG A 102 -4.97 -41.89 -9.20
N GLU A 103 -4.78 -40.93 -8.31
CA GLU A 103 -3.45 -40.49 -7.86
C GLU A 103 -2.70 -41.65 -7.20
N LEU A 104 -3.32 -42.33 -6.23
CA LEU A 104 -2.67 -43.46 -5.54
C LEU A 104 -2.32 -44.59 -6.52
N SER A 105 -3.22 -44.96 -7.44
CA SER A 105 -2.96 -45.97 -8.46
C SER A 105 -1.84 -45.55 -9.42
N GLN A 106 -1.78 -44.27 -9.80
CA GLN A 106 -0.70 -43.75 -10.64
C GLN A 106 0.64 -43.76 -9.90
N THR A 107 0.70 -43.25 -8.67
CA THR A 107 1.91 -43.24 -7.85
C THR A 107 2.43 -44.66 -7.62
N VAL A 108 1.55 -45.61 -7.24
CA VAL A 108 1.93 -47.02 -7.07
C VAL A 108 2.43 -47.62 -8.40
N GLY A 109 1.79 -47.30 -9.52
CA GLY A 109 2.21 -47.75 -10.84
C GLY A 109 3.58 -47.19 -11.28
N GLU A 110 3.84 -45.92 -10.99
CA GLU A 110 5.11 -45.24 -11.30
C GLU A 110 6.24 -45.74 -10.40
N GLU A 111 6.01 -45.89 -9.10
CA GLU A 111 6.97 -46.46 -8.15
C GLU A 111 7.35 -47.90 -8.55
N LYS A 112 6.37 -48.74 -8.91
CA LYS A 112 6.62 -50.11 -9.41
C LYS A 112 7.46 -50.11 -10.70
N LYS A 113 7.24 -49.15 -11.61
CA LYS A 113 8.01 -48.99 -12.86
C LYS A 113 9.44 -48.51 -12.61
N MET A 114 9.63 -47.46 -11.79
CA MET A 114 10.95 -46.92 -11.46
C MET A 114 11.86 -47.96 -10.80
N MET A 115 11.28 -48.84 -9.99
CA MET A 115 12.02 -49.92 -9.33
C MET A 115 12.23 -51.15 -10.21
N ASN A 116 11.74 -51.18 -11.47
CA ASN A 116 11.71 -52.38 -12.31
C ASN A 116 11.22 -53.61 -11.54
N MET A 117 10.15 -53.44 -10.77
CA MET A 117 9.71 -54.43 -9.78
C MET A 117 9.37 -55.75 -10.47
N GLN A 118 10.13 -56.80 -10.14
CA GLN A 118 9.87 -58.15 -10.63
C GLN A 118 8.91 -58.89 -9.70
N SER A 119 8.35 -60.02 -10.15
CA SER A 119 7.46 -60.81 -9.30
C SER A 119 8.22 -61.39 -8.10
N THR A 120 7.51 -61.64 -6.99
CA THR A 120 8.12 -62.26 -5.79
C THR A 120 8.76 -63.61 -6.12
N ALA A 121 8.15 -64.37 -7.03
CA ALA A 121 8.66 -65.65 -7.49
C ALA A 121 9.98 -65.48 -8.26
N ASP A 122 10.05 -64.52 -9.19
CA ASP A 122 11.25 -64.25 -9.97
C ASP A 122 12.41 -63.78 -9.09
N LEU A 123 12.15 -62.91 -8.11
CA LEU A 123 13.16 -62.44 -7.16
C LEU A 123 13.68 -63.57 -6.28
N LYS A 124 12.80 -64.46 -5.79
CA LYS A 124 13.19 -65.64 -5.01
C LYS A 124 14.01 -66.62 -5.85
N ASN A 125 13.61 -66.87 -7.10
CA ASN A 125 14.34 -67.74 -8.03
C ASN A 125 15.74 -67.20 -8.35
N LYS A 126 15.87 -65.88 -8.55
CA LYS A 126 17.18 -65.22 -8.73
C LYS A 126 18.06 -65.35 -7.50
N LEU A 127 17.50 -65.17 -6.30
CA LEU A 127 18.23 -65.29 -5.04
C LEU A 127 18.75 -66.73 -4.85
N MET A 128 17.92 -67.74 -5.15
CA MET A 128 18.33 -69.15 -5.15
C MET A 128 19.41 -69.45 -6.20
N SER A 129 19.30 -68.88 -7.41
CA SER A 129 20.32 -69.04 -8.45
C SER A 129 21.68 -68.44 -8.06
N ILE A 130 21.66 -67.31 -7.35
CA ILE A 130 22.88 -66.68 -6.81
C ILE A 130 23.49 -67.56 -5.71
N ASP A 131 22.66 -68.07 -4.80
CA ASP A 131 23.12 -68.94 -3.71
C ASP A 131 23.73 -70.24 -4.24
N ASN A 132 23.14 -70.86 -5.27
CA ASN A 132 23.71 -72.04 -5.94
C ASN A 132 25.05 -71.72 -6.62
N ARG A 133 25.18 -70.56 -7.28
CA ARG A 133 26.42 -70.14 -7.95
C ARG A 133 27.59 -69.97 -6.96
N ILE A 134 27.32 -69.46 -5.76
CA ILE A 134 28.34 -69.31 -4.69
C ILE A 134 28.84 -70.69 -4.25
N ILE A 135 27.97 -71.70 -4.21
CA ILE A 135 28.31 -73.07 -3.78
C ILE A 135 29.13 -73.80 -4.87
N GLU A 136 28.80 -73.59 -6.14
CA GLU A 136 29.36 -74.37 -7.26
C GLU A 136 30.76 -73.96 -7.71
N LYS A 137 31.17 -72.70 -7.50
CA LYS A 137 32.45 -72.18 -8.01
C LYS A 137 33.15 -71.23 -7.03
N PRO A 138 34.49 -71.32 -6.88
CA PRO A 138 35.24 -70.32 -6.13
C PRO A 138 35.17 -68.96 -6.83
N LEU A 139 34.78 -67.94 -6.08
CA LEU A 139 34.60 -66.57 -6.59
C LEU A 139 35.86 -65.74 -6.34
N ASN A 140 36.13 -64.80 -7.25
CA ASN A 140 37.15 -63.78 -6.99
C ASN A 140 36.56 -62.59 -6.19
N VAL A 141 37.42 -61.77 -5.60
CA VAL A 141 37.01 -60.63 -4.74
C VAL A 141 36.08 -59.64 -5.45
N LYS A 142 36.20 -59.48 -6.77
CA LYS A 142 35.33 -58.59 -7.55
C LYS A 142 33.94 -59.20 -7.72
N GLU A 143 33.86 -60.48 -8.04
CA GLU A 143 32.61 -61.24 -8.17
C GLU A 143 31.85 -61.35 -6.85
N GLU A 144 32.54 -61.57 -5.73
CA GLU A 144 31.92 -61.57 -4.39
C GLU A 144 31.25 -60.24 -4.08
N ARG A 145 31.90 -59.12 -4.43
CA ARG A 145 31.35 -57.79 -4.23
C ARG A 145 30.12 -57.54 -5.10
N ASP A 146 30.18 -57.94 -6.37
CA ASP A 146 29.06 -57.77 -7.32
C ASP A 146 27.85 -58.64 -6.92
N ILE A 147 28.08 -59.89 -6.53
CA ILE A 147 27.06 -60.81 -6.01
C ILE A 147 26.44 -60.31 -4.71
N SER A 148 27.25 -59.77 -3.78
CA SER A 148 26.76 -59.19 -2.53
C SER A 148 25.87 -57.96 -2.80
N ASN A 149 26.26 -57.10 -3.75
CA ASN A 149 25.46 -55.95 -4.16
C ASN A 149 24.13 -56.39 -4.79
N GLU A 150 24.16 -57.38 -5.69
CA GLU A 150 22.96 -57.93 -6.33
C GLU A 150 22.01 -58.58 -5.32
N LYS A 151 22.53 -59.40 -4.40
CA LYS A 151 21.74 -60.05 -3.33
C LYS A 151 21.10 -59.02 -2.40
N ASN A 152 21.82 -57.95 -2.04
CA ASN A 152 21.27 -56.86 -1.24
C ASN A 152 20.19 -56.08 -2.01
N GLN A 153 20.34 -55.89 -3.32
CA GLN A 153 19.33 -55.25 -4.15
C GLN A 153 18.06 -56.10 -4.25
N ILE A 154 18.17 -57.42 -4.44
CA ILE A 154 17.03 -58.34 -4.47
C ILE A 154 16.31 -58.37 -3.11
N ARG A 155 17.04 -58.41 -1.99
CA ARG A 155 16.45 -58.34 -0.64
C ARG A 155 15.70 -57.04 -0.40
N LYS A 156 16.24 -55.90 -0.86
CA LYS A 156 15.55 -54.61 -0.81
C LYS A 156 14.26 -54.63 -1.64
N MET A 157 14.29 -55.17 -2.85
CA MET A 157 13.10 -55.30 -3.70
C MET A 157 12.02 -56.18 -3.07
N LEU A 158 12.40 -57.32 -2.46
CA LEU A 158 11.48 -58.18 -1.72
C LEU A 158 10.84 -57.47 -0.52
N SER A 159 11.61 -56.71 0.26
CA SER A 159 11.08 -55.92 1.39
C SER A 159 10.10 -54.84 0.93
N MET A 160 10.30 -54.25 -0.26
CA MET A 160 9.39 -53.25 -0.81
C MET A 160 8.09 -53.86 -1.37
N GLN A 161 8.07 -55.14 -1.72
CA GLN A 161 6.84 -55.79 -2.23
C GLN A 161 5.72 -55.83 -1.20
N ASP A 162 6.03 -56.02 0.09
CA ASP A 162 5.00 -56.05 1.11
C ASP A 162 4.35 -54.67 1.29
N ILE A 163 5.14 -53.59 1.18
CA ILE A 163 4.63 -52.22 1.13
C ILE A 163 3.70 -52.01 -0.07
N PHE A 164 4.05 -52.55 -1.24
CA PHE A 164 3.18 -52.45 -2.42
C PHE A 164 1.89 -53.27 -2.29
N LYS A 165 1.90 -54.41 -1.59
CA LYS A 165 0.67 -55.18 -1.29
C LYS A 165 -0.27 -54.37 -0.40
N GLU A 166 0.25 -53.75 0.66
CA GLU A 166 -0.55 -52.88 1.53
C GLU A 166 -1.16 -51.71 0.73
N LYS A 167 -0.38 -51.09 -0.18
CA LYS A 167 -0.88 -50.03 -1.06
C LYS A 167 -1.95 -50.55 -2.04
N ASP A 168 -1.78 -51.76 -2.60
CA ASP A 168 -2.77 -52.39 -3.50
C ASP A 168 -4.06 -52.76 -2.76
N GLU A 169 -3.98 -53.22 -1.51
CA GLU A 169 -5.14 -53.49 -0.65
C GLU A 169 -5.90 -52.19 -0.34
N LYS A 170 -5.17 -51.11 -0.03
CA LYS A 170 -5.77 -49.78 0.16
C LYS A 170 -6.47 -49.26 -1.10
N ILE A 171 -5.91 -49.51 -2.29
CA ILE A 171 -6.57 -49.19 -3.56
C ILE A 171 -7.90 -49.95 -3.69
N LYS A 172 -7.92 -51.25 -3.40
CA LYS A 172 -9.15 -52.05 -3.42
C LYS A 172 -10.20 -51.56 -2.42
N GLU A 173 -9.77 -51.21 -1.21
CA GLU A 173 -10.68 -50.66 -0.21
C GLU A 173 -11.32 -49.34 -0.68
N MET A 174 -10.51 -48.43 -1.26
CA MET A 174 -11.02 -47.19 -1.82
C MET A 174 -11.93 -47.41 -3.04
N GLU A 175 -11.66 -48.41 -3.88
CA GLU A 175 -12.54 -48.81 -4.98
C GLU A 175 -13.93 -49.24 -4.47
N ASP A 176 -13.96 -50.05 -3.42
CA ASP A 176 -15.21 -50.52 -2.83
C ASP A 176 -15.97 -49.40 -2.12
N GLN A 177 -15.27 -48.50 -1.42
CA GLN A 177 -15.89 -47.31 -0.85
C GLN A 177 -16.47 -46.39 -1.93
N LYS A 178 -15.76 -46.19 -3.04
CA LYS A 178 -16.26 -45.42 -4.19
C LYS A 178 -17.53 -46.04 -4.77
N LYS A 179 -17.54 -47.37 -5.01
CA LYS A 179 -18.73 -48.08 -5.51
C LYS A 179 -19.94 -47.92 -4.58
N LYS A 180 -19.73 -48.02 -3.26
CA LYS A 180 -20.78 -47.78 -2.25
C LYS A 180 -21.34 -46.36 -2.37
N LYS A 181 -20.48 -45.34 -2.48
CA LYS A 181 -20.90 -43.93 -2.65
C LYS A 181 -21.64 -43.69 -3.96
N GLU A 182 -21.21 -44.33 -5.07
CA GLU A 182 -21.89 -44.27 -6.36
C GLU A 182 -23.30 -44.90 -6.30
N ALA A 183 -23.45 -46.02 -5.60
CA ALA A 183 -24.76 -46.65 -5.39
C ALA A 183 -25.72 -45.72 -4.61
N VAL A 184 -25.26 -45.09 -3.53
CA VAL A 184 -26.08 -44.13 -2.76
C VAL A 184 -26.44 -42.91 -3.61
N LEU A 185 -25.49 -42.38 -4.40
CA LEU A 185 -25.76 -41.28 -5.33
C LEU A 185 -26.83 -41.65 -6.38
N SER A 186 -26.83 -42.91 -6.85
CA SER A 186 -27.85 -43.42 -7.78
C SER A 186 -29.24 -43.42 -7.15
N VAL A 187 -29.37 -43.92 -5.92
CA VAL A 187 -30.63 -43.90 -5.16
C VAL A 187 -31.13 -42.46 -5.00
N LYS A 188 -30.26 -41.52 -4.63
CA LYS A 188 -30.62 -40.10 -4.49
C LYS A 188 -31.06 -39.44 -5.80
N LYS A 189 -30.50 -39.86 -6.95
CA LYS A 189 -30.98 -39.40 -8.27
C LYS A 189 -32.41 -39.91 -8.54
N GLN A 190 -32.68 -41.17 -8.24
CA GLN A 190 -34.03 -41.75 -8.40
C GLN A 190 -35.05 -41.09 -7.46
N GLU A 191 -34.71 -40.86 -6.19
CA GLU A 191 -35.55 -40.11 -5.24
C GLU A 191 -35.90 -38.71 -5.78
N LEU A 192 -34.91 -38.01 -6.33
CA LEU A 192 -35.11 -36.68 -6.92
C LEU A 192 -36.02 -36.73 -8.15
N GLU A 193 -35.89 -37.75 -9.01
CA GLU A 193 -36.78 -37.95 -10.16
C GLU A 193 -38.23 -38.20 -9.73
N ILE A 194 -38.44 -39.03 -8.70
CA ILE A 194 -39.78 -39.28 -8.13
C ILE A 194 -40.39 -37.99 -7.59
N GLN A 195 -39.63 -37.21 -6.80
CA GLN A 195 -40.13 -35.94 -6.27
C GLN A 195 -40.44 -34.91 -7.37
N ASN A 196 -39.64 -34.88 -8.44
CA ASN A 196 -39.93 -34.02 -9.60
C ASN A 196 -41.22 -34.44 -10.33
N LYS A 197 -41.49 -35.74 -10.48
CA LYS A 197 -42.75 -36.24 -11.04
C LYS A 197 -43.95 -35.87 -10.15
N LEU A 198 -43.84 -36.08 -8.84
CA LEU A 198 -44.87 -35.65 -7.89
C LEU A 198 -45.13 -34.14 -7.95
N LEU A 199 -44.08 -33.32 -8.09
CA LEU A 199 -44.22 -31.89 -8.25
C LEU A 199 -44.98 -31.51 -9.53
N LEU A 200 -44.74 -32.22 -10.65
CA LEU A 200 -45.47 -32.02 -11.89
C LEU A 200 -46.95 -32.38 -11.73
N GLU A 201 -47.27 -33.54 -11.14
CA GLU A 201 -48.65 -33.95 -10.89
C GLU A 201 -49.40 -32.96 -9.98
N VAL A 202 -48.75 -32.47 -8.92
CA VAL A 202 -49.35 -31.46 -8.02
C VAL A 202 -49.51 -30.12 -8.75
N LYS A 203 -48.57 -29.73 -9.61
CA LYS A 203 -48.72 -28.53 -10.46
C LYS A 203 -49.88 -28.66 -11.44
N GLU A 204 -50.05 -29.82 -12.08
CA GLU A 204 -51.17 -30.08 -12.99
C GLU A 204 -52.51 -30.03 -12.25
N LYS A 205 -52.58 -30.60 -11.04
CA LYS A 205 -53.77 -30.50 -10.17
C LYS A 205 -54.08 -29.05 -9.78
N ILE A 206 -53.06 -28.27 -9.42
CA ILE A 206 -53.20 -26.83 -9.14
C ILE A 206 -53.66 -26.08 -10.40
N ASP A 207 -53.16 -26.45 -11.57
CA ASP A 207 -53.47 -25.79 -12.84
C ASP A 207 -54.87 -26.14 -13.35
N ALA A 208 -55.37 -27.34 -13.09
CA ALA A 208 -56.77 -27.68 -13.30
C ALA A 208 -57.71 -26.86 -12.39
N VAL A 209 -57.22 -26.49 -11.20
CA VAL A 209 -57.94 -25.66 -10.23
C VAL A 209 -57.83 -24.15 -10.55
N LYS A 210 -56.86 -23.71 -11.38
CA LYS A 210 -56.58 -22.30 -11.74
C LYS A 210 -57.72 -21.51 -12.41
N LYS A 211 -58.91 -22.09 -12.63
CA LYS A 211 -60.12 -21.29 -12.94
C LYS A 211 -60.66 -20.50 -11.74
N THR A 212 -60.00 -20.51 -10.58
CA THR A 212 -60.29 -19.59 -9.47
C THR A 212 -59.57 -18.26 -9.63
N VAL A 213 -60.34 -17.21 -9.95
CA VAL A 213 -59.91 -15.81 -9.94
C VAL A 213 -59.58 -15.42 -8.50
N TYR A 214 -58.32 -15.05 -8.22
CA TYR A 214 -57.97 -14.46 -6.91
C TYR A 214 -58.87 -13.24 -6.66
N PRO A 215 -59.38 -13.05 -5.44
CA PRO A 215 -60.20 -11.89 -5.13
C PRO A 215 -59.43 -10.58 -5.33
N GLU A 216 -60.16 -9.51 -5.62
CA GLU A 216 -59.60 -8.20 -6.01
C GLU A 216 -58.67 -7.60 -4.94
N ASP A 217 -58.87 -7.93 -3.67
CA ASP A 217 -57.99 -7.52 -2.57
C ASP A 217 -56.57 -8.09 -2.72
N ILE A 218 -56.43 -9.38 -3.05
CA ILE A 218 -55.15 -10.04 -3.30
C ILE A 218 -54.46 -9.43 -4.54
N LYS A 219 -55.21 -9.18 -5.62
CA LYS A 219 -54.66 -8.55 -6.83
C LYS A 219 -54.15 -7.14 -6.56
N LYS A 220 -54.91 -6.33 -5.81
CA LYS A 220 -54.50 -4.97 -5.41
C LYS A 220 -53.24 -4.99 -4.55
N MET A 221 -53.13 -5.92 -3.60
CA MET A 221 -51.92 -6.08 -2.79
C MET A 221 -50.70 -6.51 -3.64
N GLN A 222 -50.88 -7.39 -4.61
CA GLN A 222 -49.82 -7.78 -5.55
C GLN A 222 -49.35 -6.59 -6.41
N ALA A 223 -50.30 -5.82 -6.96
CA ALA A 223 -50.00 -4.61 -7.72
C ALA A 223 -49.30 -3.55 -6.84
N SER A 224 -49.72 -3.39 -5.59
CA SER A 224 -49.08 -2.50 -4.62
C SER A 224 -47.64 -2.90 -4.34
N VAL A 225 -47.36 -4.19 -4.12
CA VAL A 225 -45.99 -4.68 -3.92
C VAL A 225 -45.14 -4.44 -5.18
N ALA A 226 -45.68 -4.67 -6.38
CA ALA A 226 -44.98 -4.39 -7.63
C ALA A 226 -44.65 -2.90 -7.78
N SER A 227 -45.60 -2.01 -7.49
CA SER A 227 -45.41 -0.56 -7.52
C SER A 227 -44.33 -0.09 -6.56
N ILE A 228 -44.34 -0.56 -5.30
CA ILE A 228 -43.34 -0.17 -4.30
C ILE A 228 -41.95 -0.71 -4.69
N ASN A 229 -41.85 -1.91 -5.29
CA ASN A 229 -40.58 -2.41 -5.81
C ASN A 229 -40.03 -1.53 -6.96
N ALA A 230 -40.89 -1.04 -7.83
CA ALA A 230 -40.48 -0.12 -8.90
C ALA A 230 -39.95 1.21 -8.32
N GLU A 231 -40.59 1.73 -7.27
CA GLU A 231 -40.15 2.93 -6.56
C GLU A 231 -38.79 2.74 -5.88
N VAL A 232 -38.58 1.60 -5.21
CA VAL A 232 -37.28 1.22 -4.64
C VAL A 232 -36.19 1.17 -5.72
N ALA A 233 -36.49 0.66 -6.91
CA ALA A 233 -35.52 0.62 -8.02
C ALA A 233 -35.15 2.02 -8.52
N VAL A 234 -36.14 2.93 -8.62
CA VAL A 234 -35.92 4.34 -9.00
C VAL A 234 -35.05 5.05 -7.96
N LEU A 235 -35.37 4.94 -6.67
CA LEU A 235 -34.58 5.53 -5.58
C LEU A 235 -33.17 4.94 -5.51
N SER A 236 -33.04 3.63 -5.72
CA SER A 236 -31.73 2.96 -5.75
C SER A 236 -30.87 3.50 -6.88
N LYS A 237 -31.45 3.76 -8.07
CA LYS A 237 -30.74 4.39 -9.19
C LYS A 237 -30.28 5.81 -8.83
N LYS A 238 -31.18 6.67 -8.35
CA LYS A 238 -30.84 8.03 -7.92
C LYS A 238 -29.73 8.07 -6.86
N ARG A 239 -29.76 7.12 -5.91
CA ARG A 239 -28.71 6.98 -4.90
C ARG A 239 -27.36 6.62 -5.52
N THR A 240 -27.34 5.72 -6.50
CA THR A 240 -26.12 5.37 -7.22
C THR A 240 -25.57 6.57 -8.00
N ASP A 241 -26.44 7.33 -8.68
CA ASP A 241 -26.05 8.54 -9.41
C ASP A 241 -25.38 9.58 -8.48
N GLU A 242 -25.94 9.78 -7.28
CA GLU A 242 -25.33 10.66 -6.25
C GLU A 242 -23.95 10.17 -5.78
N PHE A 243 -23.78 8.85 -5.61
CA PHE A 243 -22.47 8.27 -5.28
C PHE A 243 -21.44 8.50 -6.39
N GLU A 244 -21.83 8.41 -7.65
CA GLU A 244 -20.95 8.71 -8.78
C GLU A 244 -20.52 10.19 -8.80
N ILE A 245 -21.42 11.13 -8.48
CA ILE A 245 -21.08 12.55 -8.36
C ILE A 245 -20.07 12.78 -7.24
N ILE A 246 -20.27 12.15 -6.07
CA ILE A 246 -19.33 12.23 -4.95
C ILE A 246 -17.95 11.70 -5.37
N LYS A 247 -17.91 10.56 -6.07
CA LYS A 247 -16.67 9.97 -6.56
C LYS A 247 -15.91 10.90 -7.51
N LYS A 248 -16.58 11.47 -8.51
CA LYS A 248 -15.97 12.42 -9.45
C LYS A 248 -15.40 13.66 -8.74
N LYS A 249 -16.15 14.20 -7.78
CA LYS A 249 -15.67 15.35 -6.98
C LYS A 249 -14.48 14.99 -6.08
N SER A 250 -14.39 13.75 -5.60
CA SER A 250 -13.22 13.26 -4.86
C SER A 250 -11.98 13.24 -5.73
N GLU A 251 -12.09 12.64 -6.91
CA GLU A 251 -10.99 12.55 -7.87
C GLU A 251 -10.51 13.93 -8.31
N GLU A 252 -11.44 14.87 -8.56
CA GLU A 252 -11.09 16.26 -8.87
C GLU A 252 -10.39 16.98 -7.70
N PHE A 253 -10.85 16.76 -6.46
CA PHE A 253 -10.23 17.34 -5.28
C PHE A 253 -8.82 16.79 -5.06
N ASP A 254 -8.62 15.49 -5.21
CA ASP A 254 -7.31 14.85 -5.02
C ASP A 254 -6.30 15.37 -6.05
N LEU A 255 -6.72 15.55 -7.31
CA LEU A 255 -5.90 16.18 -8.35
C LEU A 255 -5.52 17.61 -7.99
N LYS A 256 -6.49 18.43 -7.57
CA LYS A 256 -6.23 19.83 -7.15
C LYS A 256 -5.37 19.92 -5.91
N ALA A 257 -5.52 19.00 -4.97
CA ALA A 257 -4.70 18.95 -3.76
C ALA A 257 -3.23 18.66 -4.11
N ALA A 258 -2.98 17.69 -5.01
CA ALA A 258 -1.64 17.40 -5.50
C ALA A 258 -1.03 18.60 -6.26
N GLU A 259 -1.80 19.29 -7.10
CA GLU A 259 -1.34 20.51 -7.78
C GLU A 259 -0.96 21.63 -6.80
N ILE A 260 -1.73 21.80 -5.71
CA ILE A 260 -1.43 22.78 -4.66
C ILE A 260 -0.14 22.41 -3.92
N GLU A 261 0.08 21.14 -3.63
CA GLU A 261 1.30 20.68 -2.97
C GLU A 261 2.54 20.96 -3.84
N VAL A 262 2.46 20.68 -5.14
CA VAL A 262 3.51 21.03 -6.10
C VAL A 262 3.72 22.54 -6.16
N ALA A 263 2.65 23.34 -6.17
CA ALA A 263 2.75 24.80 -6.16
C ALA A 263 3.38 25.34 -4.87
N LYS A 264 3.09 24.76 -3.70
CA LYS A 264 3.75 25.10 -2.43
C LYS A 264 5.23 24.80 -2.48
N SER A 265 5.61 23.58 -2.89
CA SER A 265 7.02 23.20 -3.03
C SER A 265 7.80 24.16 -3.94
N ARG A 266 7.21 24.57 -5.07
CA ARG A 266 7.81 25.57 -5.98
C ARG A 266 7.94 26.95 -5.34
N LYS A 267 6.93 27.38 -4.58
CA LYS A 267 6.96 28.66 -3.85
C LYS A 267 8.08 28.66 -2.81
N ASP A 268 8.20 27.58 -2.04
CA ASP A 268 9.20 27.47 -0.98
C ASP A 268 10.61 27.45 -1.58
N ALA A 269 10.83 26.72 -2.69
CA ALA A 269 12.10 26.73 -3.42
C ALA A 269 12.49 28.13 -3.95
N LEU A 270 11.53 28.92 -4.44
CA LEU A 270 11.79 30.30 -4.85
C LEU A 270 12.19 31.18 -3.66
N ILE A 271 11.52 31.05 -2.52
CA ILE A 271 11.84 31.80 -1.30
C ILE A 271 13.24 31.45 -0.80
N GLU A 272 13.60 30.17 -0.78
CA GLU A 272 14.94 29.73 -0.38
C GLU A 272 16.03 30.30 -1.30
N GLN A 273 15.78 30.30 -2.61
CA GLN A 273 16.70 30.86 -3.59
C GLN A 273 16.85 32.38 -3.46
N GLU A 274 15.74 33.10 -3.21
CA GLU A 274 15.76 34.55 -2.95
C GLU A 274 16.57 34.88 -1.69
N LYS A 275 16.39 34.08 -0.63
CA LYS A 275 17.17 34.21 0.60
C LYS A 275 18.66 33.98 0.38
N LEU A 276 19.04 32.94 -0.36
CA LEU A 276 20.44 32.67 -0.71
C LEU A 276 21.08 33.85 -1.46
N ILE A 277 20.35 34.44 -2.42
CA ILE A 277 20.82 35.62 -3.15
C ILE A 277 21.03 36.81 -2.19
N SER A 278 20.10 37.02 -1.25
CA SER A 278 20.20 38.08 -0.24
C SER A 278 21.43 37.89 0.65
N ASP A 279 21.64 36.69 1.18
CA ASP A 279 22.76 36.36 2.07
C ASP A 279 24.11 36.58 1.35
N LEU A 280 24.23 36.15 0.08
CA LEU A 280 25.42 36.40 -0.75
C LEU A 280 25.66 37.89 -1.00
N GLN A 281 24.58 38.68 -1.11
CA GLN A 281 24.67 40.11 -1.37
C GLN A 281 25.10 40.88 -0.13
N GLU A 282 24.61 40.51 1.07
CA GLU A 282 25.12 41.03 2.34
C GLU A 282 26.60 40.71 2.55
N ASP A 283 27.03 39.49 2.22
CA ASP A 283 28.44 39.10 2.35
C ASP A 283 29.33 39.86 1.36
N LYS A 284 28.84 40.11 0.14
CA LYS A 284 29.53 40.98 -0.82
C LYS A 284 29.70 42.40 -0.27
N GLU A 285 28.64 42.99 0.28
CA GLU A 285 28.68 44.35 0.86
C GLU A 285 29.67 44.44 2.02
N LYS A 286 29.71 43.45 2.91
CA LYS A 286 30.71 43.38 4.00
C LYS A 286 32.15 43.35 3.46
N MET A 287 32.41 42.60 2.39
CA MET A 287 33.73 42.55 1.76
C MET A 287 34.10 43.86 1.06
N GLU A 288 33.16 44.51 0.38
CA GLU A 288 33.35 45.83 -0.23
C GLU A 288 33.69 46.90 0.82
N MET A 289 33.04 46.88 1.99
CA MET A 289 33.42 47.78 3.10
C MET A 289 34.87 47.57 3.57
N ASN A 290 35.33 46.31 3.65
CA ASN A 290 36.70 45.98 4.04
C ASN A 290 37.73 46.36 2.98
N LEU A 291 37.36 46.32 1.70
CA LEU A 291 38.23 46.70 0.56
C LEU A 291 38.65 48.19 0.62
N HIS A 292 37.80 49.05 1.18
CA HIS A 292 38.04 50.49 1.26
C HIS A 292 38.64 50.96 2.60
N GLY A 293 38.74 50.09 3.60
CA GLY A 293 39.24 50.45 4.92
C GLY A 293 40.76 50.32 5.06
N ASN A 294 41.54 51.33 4.63
CA ASN A 294 43.00 51.32 4.82
C ASN A 294 43.37 51.70 6.29
N PRO A 295 43.91 50.77 7.10
CA PRO A 295 44.32 51.06 8.48
C PRO A 295 45.46 52.09 8.56
N ALA A 296 46.27 52.25 7.51
CA ALA A 296 47.36 53.20 7.44
C ALA A 296 46.91 54.67 7.47
N GLU A 297 45.70 54.98 6.99
CA GLU A 297 45.15 56.35 7.02
C GLU A 297 44.96 56.84 8.47
N LYS A 298 44.50 55.96 9.36
CA LYS A 298 44.38 56.27 10.80
C LYS A 298 45.76 56.53 11.42
N LEU A 299 46.78 55.77 11.04
CA LEU A 299 48.17 55.96 11.50
C LEU A 299 48.78 57.26 10.97
N LYS A 300 48.47 57.69 9.74
CA LYS A 300 48.88 58.99 9.17
C LYS A 300 48.27 60.16 9.94
N CYS A 301 47.01 60.08 10.36
CA CYS A 301 46.38 61.09 11.23
C CYS A 301 47.06 61.16 12.60
N VAL A 302 47.42 60.01 13.19
CA VAL A 302 48.18 59.95 14.45
C VAL A 302 49.56 60.61 14.29
N LYS A 303 50.26 60.33 13.19
CA LYS A 303 51.54 60.97 12.84
C LYS A 303 51.44 62.49 12.78
N SER A 304 50.46 63.02 12.04
CA SER A 304 50.22 64.45 11.91
C SER A 304 49.85 65.12 13.24
N SER A 305 49.14 64.40 14.11
CA SER A 305 48.80 64.90 15.44
C SER A 305 50.00 64.91 16.39
N LEU A 306 50.87 63.89 16.30
CA LEU A 306 52.07 63.76 17.13
C LEU A 306 53.19 64.73 16.71
N SER A 307 53.31 65.05 15.42
CA SER A 307 54.34 65.96 14.91
C SER A 307 54.23 67.39 15.44
N LYS A 308 53.04 67.82 15.89
CA LYS A 308 52.82 69.12 16.55
C LYS A 308 53.60 69.28 17.85
N TYR A 309 54.06 68.18 18.44
CA TYR A 309 54.84 68.14 19.68
C TYR A 309 56.35 67.99 19.43
N ASN A 310 56.78 67.94 18.17
CA ASN A 310 58.19 67.88 17.78
C ASN A 310 58.80 69.28 17.65
N ILE A 311 58.81 70.05 18.74
CA ILE A 311 59.35 71.43 18.77
C ILE A 311 60.75 71.40 19.40
N PRO A 312 61.80 71.91 18.72
CA PRO A 312 63.16 71.90 19.25
C PRO A 312 63.29 72.83 20.47
N ALA A 313 63.94 72.34 21.52
CA ALA A 313 64.14 73.09 22.76
C ALA A 313 65.08 74.29 22.53
N LYS A 314 64.69 75.49 22.98
CA LYS A 314 65.53 76.70 22.93
C LYS A 314 66.65 76.74 23.99
N SER A 315 66.69 75.78 24.92
CA SER A 315 67.75 75.65 25.93
C SER A 315 67.91 74.17 26.27
N GLY A 316 69.13 73.65 26.34
CA GLY A 316 69.49 72.23 26.46
C GLY A 316 69.04 71.45 27.71
N LYS A 317 67.78 71.59 28.14
CA LYS A 317 67.11 70.75 29.15
C LYS A 317 66.06 69.89 28.44
N SER A 318 66.03 68.60 28.77
CA SER A 318 65.00 67.65 28.34
C SER A 318 63.61 68.16 28.74
N GLN A 319 62.80 68.55 27.77
CA GLN A 319 61.42 69.01 27.99
C GLN A 319 60.49 67.79 27.99
N LEU A 320 59.86 67.53 29.15
CA LEU A 320 58.81 66.53 29.28
C LEU A 320 57.59 66.97 28.47
N ILE A 321 56.99 66.04 27.72
CA ILE A 321 55.81 66.29 26.88
C ILE A 321 54.60 65.62 27.51
N THR A 322 53.47 66.34 27.55
CA THR A 322 52.15 65.80 27.87
C THR A 322 51.30 65.74 26.61
N LEU A 323 50.80 64.55 26.27
CA LEU A 323 49.96 64.31 25.10
C LEU A 323 48.47 64.26 25.49
N PRO A 324 47.55 64.72 24.62
CA PRO A 324 46.12 64.55 24.81
C PRO A 324 45.71 63.07 24.91
N LEU A 325 44.75 62.76 25.78
CA LEU A 325 44.29 61.38 26.04
C LEU A 325 43.84 60.63 24.79
N HIS A 326 43.20 61.31 23.84
CA HIS A 326 42.79 60.73 22.56
C HIS A 326 43.99 60.24 21.73
N LEU A 327 45.08 61.02 21.68
CA LEU A 327 46.30 60.64 20.95
C LEU A 327 47.01 59.47 21.64
N VAL A 328 47.01 59.46 22.98
CA VAL A 328 47.51 58.33 23.78
C VAL A 328 46.72 57.06 23.49
N SER A 329 45.38 57.15 23.46
CA SER A 329 44.50 56.02 23.15
C SER A 329 44.77 55.46 21.75
N GLN A 330 44.96 56.33 20.75
CA GLN A 330 45.29 55.90 19.39
C GLN A 330 46.67 55.24 19.31
N LEU A 331 47.70 55.78 19.97
CA LEU A 331 49.03 55.16 20.02
C LEU A 331 48.98 53.77 20.68
N VAL A 332 48.21 53.62 21.76
CA VAL A 332 47.99 52.34 22.45
C VAL A 332 47.25 51.34 21.54
N MET A 333 46.22 51.78 20.80
CA MET A 333 45.49 50.95 19.85
C MET A 333 46.42 50.33 18.79
N PHE A 334 47.43 51.08 18.34
CA PHE A 334 48.45 50.61 17.40
C PHE A 334 49.69 50.00 18.07
N ARG A 335 49.68 49.77 19.39
CA ARG A 335 50.79 49.21 20.18
C ARG A 335 52.09 50.02 20.06
N ILE A 336 51.98 51.34 19.90
CA ILE A 336 53.10 52.28 19.83
C ILE A 336 53.35 52.86 21.22
N ALA A 337 54.62 52.93 21.63
CA ALA A 337 55.00 53.47 22.94
C ALA A 337 54.68 54.97 23.02
N ILE A 338 54.20 55.41 24.19
CA ILE A 338 53.86 56.82 24.44
C ILE A 338 55.16 57.60 24.68
N PRO A 339 55.52 58.59 23.84
CA PRO A 339 56.75 59.34 24.01
C PRO A 339 56.67 60.26 25.24
N LYS A 340 57.75 60.32 26.03
CA LYS A 340 57.83 61.13 27.26
C LYS A 340 58.65 62.42 27.06
N THR A 341 59.57 62.40 26.11
CA THR A 341 60.46 63.53 25.78
C THR A 341 60.36 63.90 24.29
N VAL A 342 60.83 65.10 23.92
CA VAL A 342 60.91 65.54 22.51
C VAL A 342 61.73 64.55 21.66
N ALA A 343 62.83 64.03 22.20
CA ALA A 343 63.65 63.02 21.51
C ALA A 343 62.89 61.69 21.29
N ASP A 344 61.97 61.33 22.18
CA ASP A 344 61.12 60.16 22.02
C ASP A 344 60.02 60.38 20.97
N VAL A 345 59.55 61.61 20.79
CA VAL A 345 58.58 61.95 19.73
C VAL A 345 59.18 61.65 18.36
N GLU A 346 60.42 62.04 18.11
CA GLU A 346 61.09 61.78 16.83
C GLU A 346 61.26 60.27 16.56
N LYS A 347 61.70 59.50 17.57
CA LYS A 347 61.76 58.03 17.50
C LYS A 347 60.38 57.39 17.26
N THR A 348 59.34 57.95 17.88
CA THR A 348 57.96 57.46 17.74
C THR A 348 57.41 57.76 16.34
N LEU A 349 57.71 58.93 15.78
CA LEU A 349 57.35 59.30 14.40
C LEU A 349 58.02 58.36 13.38
N GLN A 350 59.30 58.04 13.55
CA GLN A 350 60.00 57.06 12.71
C GLN A 350 59.40 55.65 12.85
N LYS A 351 59.01 55.25 14.07
CA LYS A 351 58.35 53.97 14.30
C LYS A 351 56.96 53.91 13.64
N ILE A 352 56.19 55.00 13.68
CA ILE A 352 54.92 55.12 12.96
C ILE A 352 55.15 54.94 11.45
N ASP A 353 56.21 55.53 10.88
CA ASP A 353 56.52 55.39 9.45
C ASP A 353 56.84 53.96 9.03
N THR A 354 57.58 53.22 9.85
CA THR A 354 57.86 51.80 9.59
C THR A 354 56.58 50.96 9.64
N VAL A 355 55.69 51.22 10.60
CA VAL A 355 54.42 50.49 10.74
C VAL A 355 53.45 50.86 9.61
N VAL A 356 53.39 52.13 9.21
CA VAL A 356 52.57 52.58 8.07
C VAL A 356 52.96 51.84 6.79
N LYS A 357 54.26 51.75 6.47
CA LYS A 357 54.73 51.04 5.28
C LYS A 357 54.38 49.55 5.31
N ALA A 358 54.60 48.88 6.45
CA ALA A 358 54.29 47.46 6.60
C ALA A 358 52.78 47.18 6.50
N GLU A 359 51.93 48.03 7.06
CA GLU A 359 50.48 47.94 6.95
C GLU A 359 49.98 48.26 5.54
N GLU A 360 50.59 49.22 4.83
CA GLU A 360 50.27 49.52 3.42
C GLU A 360 50.60 48.35 2.50
N GLU A 361 51.77 47.72 2.65
CA GLU A 361 52.15 46.53 1.88
C GLU A 361 51.22 45.34 2.18
N SER A 362 50.90 45.09 3.45
CA SER A 362 49.96 44.04 3.85
C SER A 362 48.54 44.31 3.32
N PHE A 363 48.10 45.57 3.35
CA PHE A 363 46.79 45.98 2.86
C PHE A 363 46.69 45.84 1.34
N LEU A 364 47.73 46.19 0.57
CA LEU A 364 47.75 46.03 -0.88
C LEU A 364 47.58 44.56 -1.30
N SER A 365 48.31 43.64 -0.66
CA SER A 365 48.17 42.20 -0.92
C SER A 365 46.77 41.68 -0.55
N LYS A 366 46.21 42.11 0.58
CA LYS A 366 44.83 41.74 0.99
C LYS A 366 43.77 42.35 0.07
N LYS A 367 44.01 43.55 -0.45
CA LYS A 367 43.09 44.27 -1.35
C LYS A 367 42.94 43.55 -2.68
N GLU A 368 44.03 43.04 -3.25
CA GLU A 368 43.98 42.22 -4.47
C GLU A 368 43.16 40.94 -4.24
N GLN A 369 43.43 40.22 -3.14
CA GLN A 369 42.68 39.01 -2.79
C GLN A 369 41.19 39.31 -2.55
N LEU A 370 40.85 40.35 -1.78
CA LEU A 370 39.48 40.78 -1.55
C LEU A 370 38.78 41.17 -2.85
N SER A 371 39.48 41.83 -3.78
CA SER A 371 38.90 42.17 -5.09
C SER A 371 38.56 40.92 -5.90
N ILE A 372 39.40 39.87 -5.85
CA ILE A 372 39.14 38.59 -6.52
C ILE A 372 37.93 37.91 -5.87
N ASP A 373 37.88 37.87 -4.54
CA ASP A 373 36.79 37.22 -3.80
C ASP A 373 35.44 37.95 -4.02
N ILE A 374 35.43 39.28 -4.05
CA ILE A 374 34.23 40.08 -4.39
C ILE A 374 33.75 39.77 -5.82
N ALA A 375 34.67 39.67 -6.79
CA ALA A 375 34.32 39.34 -8.16
C ALA A 375 33.73 37.92 -8.26
N ALA A 376 34.30 36.95 -7.53
CA ALA A 376 33.79 35.58 -7.47
C ALA A 376 32.39 35.50 -6.81
N ILE A 377 32.14 36.25 -5.74
CA ILE A 377 30.82 36.34 -5.13
C ILE A 377 29.82 37.02 -6.07
N ALA A 378 30.23 38.08 -6.78
CA ALA A 378 29.38 38.75 -7.76
C ALA A 378 28.97 37.80 -8.90
N GLU A 379 29.90 36.97 -9.40
CA GLU A 379 29.60 35.95 -10.41
C GLU A 379 28.64 34.89 -9.86
N LYS A 380 28.83 34.44 -8.60
CA LYS A 380 27.89 33.51 -7.94
C LYS A 380 26.50 34.12 -7.81
N ILE A 381 26.37 35.37 -7.36
CA ILE A 381 25.08 36.07 -7.28
C ILE A 381 24.41 36.12 -8.65
N GLN A 382 25.17 36.39 -9.72
CA GLN A 382 24.62 36.41 -11.08
C GLN A 382 24.09 35.03 -11.50
N LYS A 383 24.86 33.96 -11.26
CA LYS A 383 24.43 32.58 -11.54
C LYS A 383 23.16 32.22 -10.76
N GLU A 384 23.11 32.53 -9.47
CA GLU A 384 21.93 32.24 -8.65
C GLU A 384 20.70 33.07 -9.06
N LYS A 385 20.88 34.33 -9.49
CA LYS A 385 19.81 35.15 -10.08
C LYS A 385 19.28 34.58 -11.40
N GLU A 386 20.14 34.00 -12.23
CA GLU A 386 19.72 33.30 -13.44
C GLU A 386 18.96 32.01 -13.13
N THR A 387 19.42 31.24 -12.14
CA THR A 387 18.70 30.05 -11.63
C THR A 387 17.32 30.43 -11.13
N HIS A 388 17.21 31.47 -10.30
CA HIS A 388 15.94 31.99 -9.79
C HIS A 388 14.97 32.39 -10.91
N LYS A 389 15.47 33.05 -11.97
CA LYS A 389 14.64 33.43 -13.13
C LYS A 389 14.14 32.22 -13.94
N LYS A 390 14.89 31.12 -13.96
CA LYS A 390 14.55 29.88 -14.69
C LYS A 390 13.65 28.95 -13.88
N MET A 391 13.49 29.17 -12.57
CA MET A 391 12.64 28.36 -11.71
C MET A 391 11.14 28.50 -12.09
N PRO A 392 10.38 27.40 -12.08
CA PRO A 392 8.96 27.42 -12.42
C PRO A 392 8.16 28.18 -11.37
N ARG A 393 7.29 29.11 -11.81
CA ARG A 393 6.43 29.85 -10.90
C ARG A 393 5.32 28.97 -10.30
N PRO A 394 4.96 29.18 -9.03
CA PRO A 394 3.84 28.48 -8.41
C PRO A 394 2.53 28.97 -9.04
N VAL A 395 1.74 28.03 -9.56
CA VAL A 395 0.37 28.28 -10.05
C VAL A 395 -0.55 27.55 -9.11
N PHE A 396 -1.29 28.29 -8.28
CA PHE A 396 -2.28 27.69 -7.40
C PHE A 396 -3.59 27.53 -8.16
N PRO A 397 -4.09 26.29 -8.37
CA PRO A 397 -5.42 26.12 -8.90
C PRO A 397 -6.42 26.74 -7.93
N ARG A 398 -7.44 27.41 -8.46
CA ARG A 398 -8.56 27.87 -7.63
C ARG A 398 -9.27 26.61 -7.12
N LEU A 399 -9.18 26.35 -5.82
CA LEU A 399 -10.13 25.49 -5.13
C LEU A 399 -11.48 26.21 -5.30
N LEU A 400 -12.36 25.63 -6.11
CA LEU A 400 -13.54 26.28 -6.68
C LEU A 400 -14.42 27.01 -5.64
N GLU A 401 -15.05 28.08 -6.13
CA GLU A 401 -16.31 28.67 -5.64
C GLU A 401 -17.42 27.63 -5.43
#